data_AF-A0A968IBU7-F1
#
_entry.id   AF-A0A968IBU7-F1
#
_cell.length_a   1.000
_cell.length_b   1.000
_cell.length_c   1.000
_cell.angle_alpha   90.00
_cell.angle_beta   90.00
_cell.angle_gamma   90.00
#
_symmetry.space_group_name_H-M   'P 1'
#
loop_
_entity.id
_entity.type
_entity.pdbx_description
1 polymer ?
#
loop_
_entity_poly.entity_id
_entity_poly.type
_entity_poly.pdbx_seq_one_letter_code
_entity_poly.pdbx_strand_id
1 'polypeptide(L)' 'MKRGAELTLIGDSSVDVGAHASFGTPDTGHVFTDPLGAALVAYLYAGHLSLARGLNPDAPRQLQKVTMTL' A
#
# COMPACT_ATOMS: atom_id res chain seq x y z
N MET A 1 -27.00 6.05 9.13
CA MET A 1 -26.35 6.00 7.80
C MET A 1 -25.15 5.06 7.86
N LYS A 2 -25.16 3.94 7.13
CA LYS A 2 -23.92 3.16 6.90
C LYS A 2 -23.09 3.94 5.87
N ARG A 3 -21.84 4.28 6.19
CA ARG A 3 -20.92 4.88 5.21
C ARG A 3 -20.42 3.75 4.30
N GLY A 4 -20.70 3.84 3.00
CA GLY A 4 -20.27 2.85 2.00
C GLY A 4 -18.80 3.08 1.63
N ALA A 5 -17.88 2.58 2.45
CA ALA A 5 -16.47 2.59 2.12
C ALA A 5 -16.17 1.51 1.07
N GLU A 6 -15.37 1.85 0.07
CA GLU A 6 -14.83 0.87 -0.87
C GLU A 6 -13.68 0.11 -0.21
N LEU A 7 -13.75 -1.22 -0.26
CA LEU A 7 -12.74 -2.12 0.29
C LEU A 7 -11.74 -2.52 -0.80
N THR A 8 -10.45 -2.36 -0.52
CA THR A 8 -9.36 -2.89 -1.34
C THR A 8 -8.61 -3.96 -0.54
N LEU A 9 -8.43 -5.15 -1.13
CA LEU A 9 -7.70 -6.26 -0.54
C LEU A 9 -6.26 -6.33 -1.08
N ILE A 10 -5.30 -6.62 -0.21
CA ILE A 10 -3.92 -6.98 -0.57
C ILE A 10 -3.59 -8.29 0.15
N GLY A 11 -3.25 -9.34 -0.58
CA GLY A 11 -2.96 -10.65 0.01
C GLY A 11 -3.40 -11.80 -0.88
N ASP A 12 -4.00 -12.83 -0.28
CA ASP A 12 -4.57 -13.96 -1.01
C ASP A 12 -5.82 -13.52 -1.80
N SER A 13 -5.65 -13.39 -3.12
CA SER A 13 -6.71 -13.01 -4.04
C SER A 13 -7.75 -14.11 -4.29
N SER A 14 -7.54 -15.32 -3.77
CA SER A 14 -8.52 -16.41 -3.90
C SER A 14 -9.70 -16.29 -2.92
N VAL A 15 -9.57 -15.45 -1.89
CA VAL A 15 -10.61 -15.20 -0.89
C VAL A 15 -11.53 -14.06 -1.35
N ASP A 16 -12.80 -14.38 -1.61
CA ASP A 16 -13.82 -13.36 -1.88
C ASP A 16 -14.36 -12.75 -0.58
N VAL A 17 -14.07 -11.46 -0.39
CA VAL A 17 -14.54 -10.65 0.74
C VAL A 17 -15.45 -9.50 0.30
N GLY A 18 -15.91 -9.50 -0.96
CA GLY A 18 -16.67 -8.39 -1.54
C GLY A 18 -15.84 -7.10 -1.69
N ALA A 19 -14.53 -7.23 -1.91
CA ALA A 19 -13.66 -6.09 -2.17
C ALA A 19 -13.94 -5.49 -3.56
N HIS A 20 -13.88 -4.16 -3.68
CA HIS A 20 -13.96 -3.45 -4.96
C HIS A 20 -12.74 -3.75 -5.85
N ALA A 21 -11.57 -3.92 -5.22
CA ALA A 21 -10.33 -4.31 -5.89
C ALA A 21 -9.52 -5.28 -5.03
N SER A 22 -8.77 -6.17 -5.67
CA SER A 22 -7.90 -7.15 -5.00
C SER A 22 -6.54 -7.22 -5.69
N PHE A 23 -5.47 -7.16 -4.88
CA PHE A 23 -4.08 -7.29 -5.33
C PHE A 23 -3.47 -8.55 -4.72
N GLY A 24 -3.20 -9.55 -5.56
CA GLY A 24 -2.56 -10.79 -5.16
C GLY A 24 -1.11 -10.57 -4.72
N THR A 25 -0.70 -11.13 -3.59
CA THR A 25 0.71 -11.23 -3.20
C THR A 25 1.27 -12.60 -3.59
N PRO A 26 2.45 -12.68 -4.22
CA PRO A 26 3.05 -13.97 -4.57
C PRO A 26 3.42 -14.75 -3.31
N ASP A 27 3.28 -16.08 -3.36
CA ASP A 27 3.89 -16.98 -2.38
C ASP A 27 5.41 -16.87 -2.49
N THR A 28 6.06 -16.60 -1.35
CA THR A 28 7.51 -16.43 -1.29
C THR A 28 8.23 -17.70 -0.85
N GLY A 29 7.49 -18.77 -0.53
CA GLY A 29 8.03 -20.04 -0.05
C GLY A 29 8.54 -20.00 1.40
N HIS A 30 8.40 -18.85 2.08
CA HIS A 30 8.81 -18.68 3.47
C HIS A 30 7.98 -17.58 4.17
N VAL A 31 7.41 -17.91 5.34
CA VAL A 31 6.50 -16.99 6.07
C VAL A 31 7.09 -15.62 6.40
N PHE A 32 8.39 -15.54 6.68
CA PHE A 32 9.07 -14.26 6.93
C PHE A 32 9.27 -13.38 5.69
N THR A 33 9.14 -13.92 4.48
CA THR A 33 9.26 -13.14 3.23
C THR A 33 7.90 -12.75 2.64
N ASP A 34 6.81 -13.39 3.06
CA ASP A 34 5.45 -13.04 2.61
C ASP A 34 5.08 -11.55 2.82
N PRO A 35 5.48 -10.87 3.92
CA PRO A 35 5.18 -9.45 4.11
C PRO A 35 5.80 -8.53 3.04
N LEU A 36 6.82 -8.98 2.32
CA LEU A 36 7.49 -8.18 1.29
C LEU A 36 6.56 -7.89 0.11
N GLY A 37 5.73 -8.86 -0.28
CA GLY A 37 4.74 -8.68 -1.35
C GLY A 37 3.72 -7.59 -0.99
N ALA A 38 3.17 -7.64 0.22
CA ALA A 38 2.22 -6.65 0.72
C ALA A 38 2.86 -5.26 0.84
N ALA A 39 4.10 -5.17 1.35
CA ALA A 39 4.82 -3.91 1.45
C ALA A 39 5.06 -3.26 0.08
N LEU A 40 5.44 -4.04 -0.93
CA LEU A 40 5.64 -3.55 -2.28
C LEU A 40 4.36 -2.95 -2.88
N VAL A 41 3.23 -3.64 -2.74
CA VAL A 41 1.93 -3.13 -3.22
C VAL A 41 1.58 -1.81 -2.54
N ALA A 42 1.78 -1.71 -1.22
CA ALA A 42 1.53 -0.48 -0.47
C ALA A 42 2.41 0.70 -0.96
N TYR A 43 3.71 0.45 -1.20
CA TYR A 43 4.62 1.47 -1.75
C TYR A 43 4.21 1.91 -3.16
N LEU A 44 3.89 0.98 -4.05
CA LEU A 44 3.45 1.29 -5.42
C LEU A 44 2.14 2.08 -5.40
N TYR A 45 1.17 1.68 -4.58
CA TYR A 45 -0.10 2.39 -4.43
C TYR A 45 0.11 3.84 -3.97
N ALA A 46 0.90 4.05 -2.91
CA ALA A 46 1.19 5.38 -2.39
C ALA A 46 1.95 6.25 -3.40
N GLY A 47 2.92 5.66 -4.12
CA GLY A 47 3.68 6.33 -5.17
C GLY A 47 2.79 6.77 -6.34
N HIS A 48 2.00 5.86 -6.91
CA HIS A 48 1.08 6.16 -8.00
C HIS A 48 0.00 7.17 -7.60
N LEU A 49 -0.54 7.06 -6.37
CA LEU A 49 -1.51 8.03 -5.86
C LEU A 49 -0.90 9.44 -5.74
N SER A 50 0.35 9.54 -5.27
CA SER A 50 1.06 10.81 -5.15
C SER A 50 1.28 11.44 -6.53
N LEU A 51 1.77 10.65 -7.49
CA LEU A 51 2.00 11.10 -8.87
C LEU A 51 0.69 11.52 -9.56
N ALA A 52 -0.39 10.74 -9.41
CA ALA A 52 -1.71 11.06 -9.95
C ALA A 52 -2.28 12.37 -9.39
N ARG A 53 -1.85 12.76 -8.19
CA ARG A 53 -2.22 14.03 -7.54
C ARG A 53 -1.23 15.18 -7.83
N GLY A 54 -0.22 14.97 -8.66
CA GLY A 54 0.81 15.97 -8.95
C GLY A 54 1.73 16.28 -7.77
N LEU A 55 1.86 15.36 -6.81
CA LEU A 55 2.72 15.50 -5.63
C LEU A 55 4.08 14.82 -5.88
N ASN A 56 5.13 15.34 -5.22
CA ASN A 56 6.45 14.74 -5.24
C ASN A 56 6.60 13.71 -4.09
N PRO A 57 6.66 12.39 -4.36
CA PRO A 57 6.85 11.37 -3.32
C PRO A 57 8.26 11.38 -2.72
N ASP A 58 9.27 11.91 -3.42
CA ASP A 58 10.66 11.94 -2.95
C ASP A 58 10.93 13.06 -1.95
N ALA A 59 10.07 14.10 -1.93
CA ALA A 59 10.13 15.19 -0.97
C ALA A 59 8.74 15.51 -0.39
N PRO A 60 8.15 14.61 0.43
CA PRO A 60 6.86 14.85 1.03
C PRO A 60 6.89 16.10 1.93
N ARG A 61 5.83 16.90 1.87
CA ARG A 61 5.71 18.11 2.70
C ARG A 61 5.82 17.75 4.18
N GLN A 62 6.56 18.56 4.94
CA GLN A 62 6.79 18.41 6.39
C GLN A 62 7.62 17.18 6.81
N LEU A 63 8.14 16.38 5.88
CA LEU A 63 9.07 15.31 6.23
C LEU A 63 10.52 15.73 5.94
N GLN A 64 11.42 15.27 6.80
CA GLN A 64 12.86 15.33 6.60
C GLN A 64 13.40 13.92 6.53
N LYS A 65 14.46 13.71 5.73
CA LYS A 65 15.08 12.39 5.63
C LYS A 65 15.65 11.92 6.97
N VAL A 66 16.15 12.87 7.77
CA VAL A 66 16.63 12.67 9.13
C VAL A 66 16.04 13.78 10.01
N THR A 67 15.39 13.40 11.11
CA THR A 67 14.96 14.36 12.12
C THR A 67 16.17 14.71 13.00
N MET A 68 16.66 15.94 12.90
CA MET A 68 17.72 16.43 13.79
C MET A 68 17.10 17.01 15.05
N THR A 69 17.56 16.54 16.21
CA THR A 69 17.26 17.11 17.52
C THR A 69 18.52 17.80 18.05
N LEU A 70 18.33 18.93 18.75
CA LEU A 70 19.40 19.65 19.44
C LEU A 70 19.89 18.90 20.68
#